data_AF-A0A517ZHP8-F1
#
_entry.id   AF-A0A517ZHP8-F1
#
_cell.length_a   1.000
_cell.length_b   1.000
_cell.length_c   1.000
_cell.angle_alpha   90.00
_cell.angle_beta   90.00
_cell.angle_gamma   90.00
#
_symmetry.space_group_name_H-M   'P 1'
#
loop_
_entity.id
_entity.type
_entity.pdbx_description
1 polymer ?
#
loop_
_entity_poly.entity_id
_entity_poly.type
_entity_poly.pdbx_seq_one_letter_code
_entity_poly.pdbx_strand_id
1 'polypeptide(L)'
;MRYFIKIVLRLYRKLIPQSRAIVLMGMAAAICFLILTVCFPHPFFFFKLLLGLMIGVCLIDLLSPKLGDAAVADYMKNRRGRLGMLLAAPIVTVLVVTLFVTEEQFREKIRQLTPADIASISIVELEGGKNVEHLASPASVAEFCRLCRRAELFYTSHEATVRDFQLRIQYIDGRKETYEAGVFEAHQGDMAFSFRSFVIIDKMIIPGGRPWLDKIATE
;
A
#
# COMPACT_ATOMS: atom_id res chain seq x y z
N MET A 1 -23.94 19.07 0.88
CA MET A 1 -23.75 18.20 -0.31
C MET A 1 -24.65 18.55 -1.51
N ARG A 2 -25.99 18.60 -1.39
CA ARG A 2 -26.91 18.85 -2.55
C ARG A 2 -26.66 20.16 -3.33
N TYR A 3 -26.28 21.23 -2.66
CA TYR A 3 -26.00 22.53 -3.30
C TYR A 3 -24.68 22.52 -4.11
N PHE A 4 -23.66 21.84 -3.59
CA PHE A 4 -22.37 21.68 -4.27
C PHE A 4 -22.52 20.92 -5.59
N ILE A 5 -23.28 19.82 -5.57
CA ILE A 5 -23.58 19.01 -6.77
C ILE A 5 -24.29 19.84 -7.86
N LYS A 6 -25.24 20.69 -7.47
CA LYS A 6 -25.97 21.57 -8.42
C LYS A 6 -25.06 22.62 -9.07
N ILE A 7 -24.11 23.18 -8.32
CA ILE A 7 -23.17 24.19 -8.83
C ILE A 7 -22.18 23.55 -9.82
N VAL A 8 -21.62 22.39 -9.45
CA VAL A 8 -20.71 21.61 -10.30
C VAL A 8 -21.38 21.22 -11.63
N LEU A 9 -22.63 20.76 -11.60
CA LEU A 9 -23.38 20.39 -12.80
C LEU A 9 -23.70 21.58 -13.72
N ARG A 10 -23.93 22.78 -13.16
CA ARG A 10 -24.15 24.00 -13.95
C ARG A 10 -22.88 24.48 -14.64
N LEU A 11 -21.73 24.44 -13.95
CA LEU A 11 -20.42 24.74 -14.52
C LEU A 11 -20.05 23.74 -15.62
N TYR A 12 -20.30 22.45 -15.37
CA TYR A 12 -20.07 21.37 -16.33
C TYR A 12 -20.84 21.56 -17.65
N ARG A 13 -22.11 21.98 -17.58
CA ARG A 13 -22.93 22.23 -18.79
C ARG A 13 -22.44 23.40 -19.65
N LYS A 14 -21.72 24.38 -19.10
CA LYS A 14 -21.23 25.55 -19.85
C LYS A 14 -19.90 25.33 -20.57
N LEU A 15 -19.22 24.21 -20.33
CA LEU A 15 -17.93 23.88 -20.93
C LEU A 15 -18.08 23.27 -22.32
N ILE A 16 -17.11 23.54 -23.22
CA ILE A 16 -16.98 22.90 -24.53
C ILE A 16 -16.73 21.39 -24.31
N PRO A 17 -17.20 20.46 -25.17
CA PRO A 17 -17.14 19.02 -24.90
C PRO A 17 -15.76 18.48 -24.52
N GLN A 18 -14.66 19.01 -25.09
CA GLN A 18 -13.29 18.66 -24.69
C GLN A 18 -12.97 19.07 -23.25
N SER A 19 -13.35 20.28 -22.85
CA SER A 19 -13.13 20.82 -21.50
C SER A 19 -13.97 20.07 -20.45
N ARG A 20 -15.12 19.49 -20.84
CA ARG A 20 -15.96 18.65 -19.95
C ARG A 20 -15.24 17.36 -19.52
N ALA A 21 -14.56 16.69 -20.44
CA ALA A 21 -13.80 15.47 -20.14
C ALA A 21 -12.65 15.75 -19.16
N ILE A 22 -11.93 16.86 -19.38
CA ILE A 22 -10.82 17.29 -18.51
C ILE A 22 -11.33 17.62 -17.09
N VAL A 23 -12.46 18.34 -16.96
CA VAL A 23 -13.06 18.63 -15.65
C VAL A 23 -13.52 17.35 -14.93
N LEU A 24 -14.14 16.41 -15.65
CA LEU A 24 -14.54 15.12 -15.07
C LEU A 24 -13.33 14.31 -14.59
N MET A 25 -12.25 14.26 -15.38
CA MET A 25 -11.01 13.59 -15.00
C MET A 25 -10.35 14.26 -13.79
N GLY A 26 -10.29 15.59 -13.76
CA GLY A 26 -9.75 16.35 -12.62
C GLY A 26 -10.57 16.13 -11.33
N MET A 27 -11.90 16.12 -11.42
CA MET A 27 -12.76 15.81 -10.27
C MET A 27 -12.62 14.37 -9.80
N ALA A 28 -12.56 13.40 -10.72
CA ALA A 28 -12.35 12.00 -10.39
C ALA A 28 -11.00 11.77 -9.70
N ALA A 29 -9.94 12.39 -10.22
CA ALA A 29 -8.61 12.33 -9.63
C ALA A 29 -8.56 13.01 -8.25
N ALA A 30 -9.22 14.15 -8.06
CA ALA A 30 -9.31 14.83 -6.76
C ALA A 30 -10.10 14.00 -5.72
N ILE A 31 -11.19 13.35 -6.13
CA ILE A 31 -11.96 12.44 -5.26
C ILE A 31 -11.11 11.21 -4.89
N CYS A 32 -10.42 10.60 -5.85
CA CYS A 32 -9.47 9.51 -5.57
C CYS A 32 -8.36 9.96 -4.64
N PHE A 33 -7.79 11.15 -4.83
CA PHE A 33 -6.77 11.71 -3.95
C PHE A 33 -7.28 11.88 -2.52
N LEU A 34 -8.51 12.39 -2.36
CA LEU A 34 -9.15 12.56 -1.06
C LEU A 34 -9.39 11.22 -0.37
N ILE A 35 -9.96 10.23 -1.08
CA ILE A 35 -10.19 8.87 -0.56
C ILE A 35 -8.85 8.25 -0.17
N LEU A 36 -7.84 8.33 -1.03
CA LEU A 36 -6.51 7.78 -0.74
C LEU A 36 -5.87 8.47 0.48
N THR A 37 -6.05 9.78 0.63
CA THR A 37 -5.48 10.51 1.76
C THR A 37 -6.18 10.18 3.08
N VAL A 38 -7.50 10.01 3.07
CA VAL A 38 -8.29 9.70 4.26
C VAL A 38 -8.14 8.23 4.67
N CYS A 39 -8.21 7.31 3.71
CA CYS A 39 -8.15 5.88 3.98
C CYS A 39 -6.70 5.39 4.19
N PHE A 40 -5.70 6.06 3.61
CA PHE A 40 -4.29 5.66 3.66
C PHE A 40 -3.41 6.87 4.06
N PRO A 41 -3.39 7.22 5.36
CA PRO A 41 -2.70 8.42 5.83
C PRO A 41 -1.17 8.37 5.70
N HIS A 42 -0.54 7.19 5.82
CA HIS A 42 0.85 7.16 6.30
C HIS A 42 2.03 6.98 5.33
N PRO A 43 2.01 6.32 4.16
CA PRO A 43 3.27 6.22 3.41
C PRO A 43 3.20 6.52 1.91
N PHE A 44 2.54 7.58 1.44
CA PHE A 44 2.49 7.83 -0.01
C PHE A 44 2.53 9.30 -0.42
N PHE A 45 3.47 10.08 0.12
CA PHE A 45 3.75 11.42 -0.41
C PHE A 45 4.05 11.38 -1.92
N PHE A 46 4.78 10.38 -2.42
CA PHE A 46 5.14 10.26 -3.84
C PHE A 46 3.95 9.95 -4.76
N PHE A 47 3.04 9.04 -4.39
CA PHE A 47 1.83 8.77 -5.18
C PHE A 47 0.78 9.89 -5.04
N LYS A 48 0.68 10.50 -3.85
CA LYS A 48 -0.08 11.74 -3.65
C LYS A 48 0.49 12.85 -4.56
N LEU A 49 1.82 12.96 -4.67
CA LEU A 49 2.51 13.90 -5.55
C LEU A 49 2.26 13.58 -7.02
N LEU A 50 2.35 12.32 -7.45
CA LEU A 50 2.11 11.91 -8.84
C LEU A 50 0.65 12.15 -9.25
N LEU A 51 -0.30 11.81 -8.39
CA LEU A 51 -1.72 12.08 -8.60
C LEU A 51 -2.01 13.60 -8.55
N GLY A 52 -1.34 14.33 -7.67
CA GLY A 52 -1.38 15.79 -7.60
C GLY A 52 -0.79 16.46 -8.84
N LEU A 53 0.29 15.93 -9.40
CA LEU A 53 0.90 16.38 -10.66
C LEU A 53 -0.03 16.08 -11.84
N MET A 54 -0.66 14.91 -11.88
CA MET A 54 -1.69 14.56 -12.88
C MET A 54 -2.89 15.52 -12.81
N ILE A 55 -3.36 15.83 -11.60
CA ILE A 55 -4.42 16.81 -11.35
C ILE A 55 -3.96 18.21 -11.76
N GLY A 56 -2.72 18.58 -11.44
CA GLY A 56 -2.09 19.85 -11.78
C GLY A 56 -1.97 20.06 -13.28
N VAL A 57 -1.53 19.04 -14.04
CA VAL A 57 -1.50 19.08 -15.51
C VAL A 57 -2.91 19.28 -16.08
N CYS A 58 -3.92 18.57 -15.56
CA CYS A 58 -5.31 18.77 -15.98
C CYS A 58 -5.85 20.17 -15.63
N LEU A 59 -5.44 20.74 -14.48
CA LEU A 59 -5.84 22.09 -14.03
C LEU A 59 -5.15 23.21 -14.80
N ILE A 60 -3.87 23.06 -15.14
CA ILE A 60 -3.12 24.01 -15.98
C ILE A 60 -3.74 24.07 -17.38
N ASP A 61 -4.10 22.92 -17.95
CA ASP A 61 -4.78 22.81 -19.25
C ASP A 61 -6.19 23.44 -19.20
N LEU A 62 -6.86 23.39 -18.03
CA LEU A 62 -8.16 24.02 -17.80
C LEU A 62 -8.10 25.55 -17.62
N LEU A 63 -7.05 26.03 -16.94
CA LEU A 63 -6.90 27.44 -16.54
C LEU A 63 -6.13 28.28 -17.55
N SER A 64 -5.28 27.65 -18.39
CA SER A 64 -4.55 28.35 -19.44
C SER A 64 -4.46 27.52 -20.72
N PRO A 65 -5.54 27.50 -21.55
CA PRO A 65 -5.56 26.80 -22.83
C PRO A 65 -4.36 27.15 -23.74
N LYS A 66 -3.87 28.41 -23.63
CA LYS A 66 -2.76 28.93 -24.44
C LYS A 66 -1.37 28.38 -24.08
N LEU A 67 -1.21 27.72 -22.92
CA LEU A 67 0.09 27.19 -22.45
C LEU A 67 0.30 25.71 -22.83
N GLY A 68 -0.74 24.97 -23.22
CA GLY A 68 -0.67 23.57 -23.65
C GLY A 68 -0.41 23.35 -25.15
N ASP A 69 -0.39 24.43 -25.93
CA ASP A 69 -0.71 24.37 -27.37
C ASP A 69 0.43 23.91 -28.32
N ALA A 70 1.68 23.74 -27.87
CA ALA A 70 2.77 23.38 -28.79
C ALA A 70 3.06 21.86 -28.85
N ALA A 71 3.08 21.16 -27.72
CA ALA A 71 3.45 19.75 -27.65
C ALA A 71 2.25 18.81 -27.41
N VAL A 72 1.25 19.26 -26.64
CA VAL A 72 0.06 18.45 -26.32
C VAL A 72 -0.97 18.53 -27.45
N ALA A 73 -1.07 19.65 -28.16
CA ALA A 73 -1.98 19.81 -29.29
C ALA A 73 -1.72 18.81 -30.44
N ASP A 74 -0.44 18.48 -30.71
CA ASP A 74 -0.06 17.54 -31.77
C ASP A 74 -0.31 16.08 -31.37
N TYR A 75 -0.06 15.73 -30.10
CA TYR A 75 -0.41 14.41 -29.55
C TYR A 75 -1.94 14.21 -29.44
N MET A 76 -2.66 15.27 -29.07
CA MET A 76 -4.12 15.28 -28.96
C MET A 76 -4.79 15.34 -30.35
N LYS A 77 -4.18 15.89 -31.40
CA LYS A 77 -4.73 15.80 -32.78
C LYS A 77 -4.90 14.35 -33.24
N ASN A 78 -4.04 13.44 -32.78
CA ASN A 78 -4.17 12.02 -33.02
C ASN A 78 -5.25 11.39 -32.11
N ARG A 79 -6.32 10.88 -32.73
CA ARG A 79 -7.47 10.23 -32.05
C ARG A 79 -7.05 9.10 -31.09
N ARG A 80 -5.93 8.44 -31.39
CA ARG A 80 -5.31 7.38 -30.55
C ARG A 80 -4.57 7.93 -29.33
N GLY A 81 -3.87 9.06 -29.44
CA GLY A 81 -3.18 9.71 -28.31
C GLY A 81 -4.16 10.27 -27.28
N ARG A 82 -5.27 10.86 -27.76
CA ARG A 82 -6.41 11.27 -26.93
C ARG A 82 -7.00 10.13 -26.11
N LEU A 83 -7.24 8.98 -26.76
CA LEU A 83 -7.80 7.80 -26.10
C LEU A 83 -6.79 7.16 -25.12
N GLY A 84 -5.51 7.11 -25.50
CA GLY A 84 -4.43 6.59 -24.66
C GLY A 84 -4.28 7.36 -23.34
N MET A 85 -4.30 8.69 -23.39
CA MET A 85 -4.22 9.52 -22.17
C MET A 85 -5.50 9.45 -21.33
N LEU A 86 -6.68 9.41 -21.97
CA LEU A 86 -7.98 9.25 -21.29
C LEU A 86 -8.11 7.91 -20.57
N LEU A 87 -7.48 6.85 -21.09
CA LEU A 87 -7.52 5.51 -20.49
C LEU A 87 -6.34 5.27 -19.52
N ALA A 88 -5.19 5.92 -19.73
CA ALA A 88 -4.03 5.77 -18.86
C ALA A 88 -4.32 6.22 -17.42
N ALA A 89 -4.98 7.36 -17.22
CA ALA A 89 -5.27 7.85 -15.88
C ALA A 89 -6.21 6.93 -15.08
N PRO A 90 -7.35 6.45 -15.63
CA PRO A 90 -8.18 5.42 -14.99
C PRO A 90 -7.44 4.10 -14.77
N ILE A 91 -6.67 3.61 -15.75
CA ILE A 91 -5.95 2.33 -15.62
C ILE A 91 -4.91 2.41 -14.49
N VAL A 92 -4.12 3.48 -14.45
CA VAL A 92 -3.15 3.71 -13.37
C VAL A 92 -3.88 3.84 -12.03
N THR A 93 -5.01 4.56 -11.97
CA THR A 93 -5.79 4.69 -10.73
C THR A 93 -6.32 3.35 -10.27
N VAL A 94 -6.91 2.53 -11.16
CA VAL A 94 -7.44 1.20 -10.84
C VAL A 94 -6.32 0.26 -10.39
N LEU A 95 -5.19 0.25 -11.09
CA LEU A 95 -4.02 -0.53 -10.69
C LEU A 95 -3.60 -0.12 -9.28
N VAL A 96 -3.35 1.16 -9.05
CA VAL A 96 -2.92 1.71 -7.75
C VAL A 96 -3.91 1.37 -6.63
N VAL A 97 -5.21 1.59 -6.83
CA VAL A 97 -6.24 1.22 -5.85
C VAL A 97 -6.25 -0.29 -5.59
N THR A 98 -6.10 -1.13 -6.62
CA THR A 98 -6.06 -2.59 -6.46
C THR A 98 -4.84 -3.02 -5.64
N LEU A 99 -3.68 -2.40 -5.88
CA LEU A 99 -2.47 -2.62 -5.08
C LEU A 99 -2.72 -2.29 -3.61
N PHE A 100 -3.28 -1.10 -3.34
CA PHE A 100 -3.59 -0.64 -1.98
C PHE A 100 -4.58 -1.54 -1.25
N VAL A 101 -5.65 -1.96 -1.93
CA VAL A 101 -6.65 -2.84 -1.34
C VAL A 101 -6.01 -4.18 -0.96
N THR A 102 -5.15 -4.72 -1.81
CA THR A 102 -4.47 -6.00 -1.54
C THR A 102 -3.53 -5.90 -0.33
N GLU A 103 -2.74 -4.83 -0.26
CA GLU A 103 -1.85 -4.56 0.88
C GLU A 103 -2.62 -4.36 2.19
N GLU A 104 -3.71 -3.58 2.14
CA GLU A 104 -4.56 -3.33 3.30
C GLU A 104 -5.28 -4.59 3.77
N GLN A 105 -5.79 -5.41 2.85
CA GLN A 105 -6.42 -6.70 3.18
C GLN A 105 -5.44 -7.63 3.88
N PHE A 106 -4.17 -7.65 3.44
CA PHE A 106 -3.14 -8.44 4.10
C PHE A 106 -2.84 -7.91 5.51
N ARG A 107 -2.69 -6.60 5.65
CA ARG A 107 -2.49 -5.96 6.95
C ARG A 107 -3.64 -6.26 7.90
N GLU A 108 -4.87 -6.16 7.42
CA GLU A 108 -6.06 -6.45 8.19
C GLU A 108 -6.13 -7.93 8.57
N LYS A 109 -5.79 -8.84 7.65
CA LYS A 109 -5.67 -10.28 7.94
C LYS A 109 -4.71 -10.53 9.11
N ILE A 110 -3.53 -9.89 9.12
CA ILE A 110 -2.58 -10.06 10.22
C ILE A 110 -3.10 -9.42 11.51
N ARG A 111 -3.68 -8.22 11.44
CA ARG A 111 -4.24 -7.52 12.62
C ARG A 111 -5.40 -8.29 13.25
N GLN A 112 -6.13 -9.07 12.46
CA GLN A 112 -7.24 -9.90 12.89
C GLN A 112 -6.82 -11.28 13.42
N LEU A 113 -5.53 -11.62 13.40
CA LEU A 113 -5.06 -12.88 13.96
C LEU A 113 -5.44 -13.00 15.43
N THR A 114 -6.11 -14.10 15.78
CA THR A 114 -6.43 -14.43 17.16
C THR A 114 -5.65 -15.67 17.61
N PRO A 115 -5.32 -15.78 18.92
CA PRO A 115 -4.62 -16.95 19.43
C PRO A 115 -5.43 -18.24 19.26
N ALA A 116 -6.76 -18.13 19.22
CA ALA A 116 -7.66 -19.27 19.03
C ALA A 116 -7.61 -19.85 17.62
N ASP A 117 -7.07 -19.11 16.64
CA ASP A 117 -6.95 -19.58 15.25
C ASP A 117 -5.58 -20.22 14.98
N ILE A 118 -4.62 -20.07 15.90
CA ILE A 118 -3.23 -20.47 15.74
C ILE A 118 -2.96 -21.74 16.56
N ALA A 119 -2.55 -22.80 15.88
CA ALA A 119 -2.11 -24.03 16.51
C ALA A 119 -0.67 -23.92 17.04
N SER A 120 0.22 -23.31 16.26
CA SER A 120 1.61 -23.06 16.66
C SER A 120 2.28 -21.98 15.81
N ILE A 121 3.31 -21.36 16.39
CA ILE A 121 4.22 -20.46 15.69
C ILE A 121 5.64 -20.99 15.89
N SER A 122 6.41 -21.14 14.81
CA SER A 122 7.83 -21.41 14.91
C SER A 122 8.66 -20.37 14.17
N ILE A 123 9.83 -20.08 14.73
CA ILE A 123 10.84 -19.19 14.15
C ILE A 123 12.03 -20.06 13.78
N VAL A 124 12.43 -20.00 12.52
CA VAL A 124 13.59 -20.74 12.01
C VAL A 124 14.69 -19.76 11.64
N GLU A 125 15.75 -19.75 12.43
CA GLU A 125 16.91 -18.88 12.20
C GLU A 125 17.90 -19.55 11.26
N LEU A 126 18.44 -18.75 10.34
CA LEU A 126 19.42 -19.17 9.35
C LEU A 126 20.83 -18.79 9.82
N GLU A 127 21.26 -19.31 10.97
CA GLU A 127 22.61 -19.03 11.48
C GLU A 127 23.62 -20.07 10.97
N GLY A 128 24.65 -19.61 10.23
CA GLY A 128 25.84 -20.40 9.93
C GLY A 128 25.59 -21.74 9.20
N GLY A 129 24.49 -21.84 8.44
CA GLY A 129 24.10 -23.06 7.72
C GLY A 129 23.38 -24.12 8.57
N LYS A 130 23.01 -23.80 9.82
CA LYS A 130 22.16 -24.64 10.67
C LYS A 130 20.81 -23.96 10.84
N ASN A 131 19.74 -24.72 10.62
CA ASN A 131 18.38 -24.27 10.92
C ASN A 131 18.12 -24.53 12.40
N VAL A 132 18.06 -23.47 13.20
CA VAL A 132 17.61 -23.56 14.59
C VAL A 132 16.13 -23.19 14.60
N GLU A 133 15.29 -24.11 15.06
CA GLU A 133 13.85 -23.90 15.14
C GLU A 133 13.44 -23.66 16.60
N HIS A 134 12.86 -22.49 16.85
CA HIS A 134 12.28 -22.13 18.14
C HIS A 134 10.76 -22.17 18.04
N LEU A 135 10.12 -22.88 18.98
CA LEU A 135 8.67 -23.01 19.04
C LEU A 135 8.12 -22.06 20.09
N ALA A 136 7.20 -21.18 19.70
CA ALA A 136 6.59 -20.24 20.63
C ALA A 136 5.65 -20.97 21.61
N SER A 137 5.78 -20.68 22.90
CA SER A 137 4.80 -21.10 23.90
C SER A 137 3.41 -20.47 23.65
N PRO A 138 2.31 -21.03 24.20
CA PRO A 138 0.97 -20.46 24.03
C PRO A 138 0.86 -19.00 24.51
N ALA A 139 1.60 -18.62 25.55
CA ALA A 139 1.67 -17.24 26.03
C ALA A 139 2.34 -16.32 24.99
N SER A 140 3.42 -16.79 24.37
CA SER A 140 4.14 -16.06 23.32
C SER A 140 3.34 -15.97 22.02
N VAL A 141 2.49 -16.95 21.69
CA VAL A 141 1.50 -16.84 20.60
C VAL A 141 0.48 -15.73 20.90
N ALA A 142 -0.05 -15.67 22.12
CA ALA A 142 -0.99 -14.62 22.50
C ALA A 142 -0.37 -13.21 22.42
N GLU A 143 0.90 -13.10 22.85
CA GLU A 143 1.67 -11.87 22.74
C GLU A 143 1.91 -11.45 21.28
N PHE A 144 2.27 -12.39 20.41
CA PHE A 144 2.42 -12.15 18.97
C PHE A 144 1.14 -11.58 18.35
N CYS A 145 -0.01 -12.22 18.58
CA CYS A 145 -1.30 -11.73 18.07
C CYS A 145 -1.61 -10.31 18.55
N ARG A 146 -1.23 -9.96 19.79
CA ARG A 146 -1.39 -8.60 20.31
C ARG A 146 -0.49 -7.60 19.58
N LEU A 147 0.75 -7.97 19.26
CA LEU A 147 1.67 -7.14 18.50
C LEU A 147 1.20 -6.96 17.04
N CYS A 148 0.67 -8.01 16.42
CA CYS A 148 0.10 -7.99 15.07
C CYS A 148 -1.00 -6.92 14.89
N ARG A 149 -1.76 -6.58 15.94
CA ARG A 149 -2.76 -5.50 15.89
C ARG A 149 -2.15 -4.13 15.56
N ARG A 150 -0.87 -3.96 15.84
CA ARG A 150 -0.10 -2.75 15.56
C ARG A 150 0.70 -2.85 14.26
N ALA A 151 0.50 -3.90 13.46
CA ALA A 151 1.28 -4.09 12.25
C ALA A 151 1.06 -2.94 11.25
N GLU A 152 2.13 -2.51 10.60
CA GLU A 152 2.15 -1.40 9.66
C GLU A 152 2.83 -1.83 8.35
N LEU A 153 2.44 -1.23 7.22
CA LEU A 153 3.12 -1.48 5.96
C LEU A 153 4.52 -0.86 6.02
N PHE A 154 5.52 -1.59 5.51
CA PHE A 154 6.92 -1.19 5.61
C PHE A 154 7.60 -1.24 4.24
N TYR A 155 8.35 -0.18 3.93
CA TYR A 155 9.03 -0.05 2.64
C TYR A 155 10.54 -0.10 2.85
N THR A 156 11.15 -1.26 2.61
CA THR A 156 12.61 -1.39 2.67
C THR A 156 13.22 -0.84 1.39
N SER A 157 13.44 0.47 1.29
CA SER A 157 14.12 0.97 0.10
C SER A 157 15.59 0.56 0.08
N HIS A 158 16.32 0.57 1.21
CA HIS A 158 17.77 0.29 1.22
C HIS A 158 18.33 -0.20 2.59
N GLU A 159 17.49 -0.69 3.49
CA GLU A 159 17.97 -1.06 4.84
C GLU A 159 18.63 -2.43 4.86
N ALA A 160 19.80 -2.51 5.48
CA ALA A 160 20.46 -3.77 5.78
C ALA A 160 19.68 -4.53 6.86
N THR A 161 19.54 -5.84 6.67
CA THR A 161 18.96 -6.72 7.69
C THR A 161 20.04 -7.13 8.68
N VAL A 162 19.74 -6.97 9.97
CA VAL A 162 20.60 -7.38 11.08
C VAL A 162 20.45 -8.87 11.38
N ARG A 163 19.23 -9.40 11.22
CA ARG A 163 18.89 -10.80 11.50
C ARG A 163 17.80 -11.26 10.54
N ASP A 164 18.05 -12.33 9.81
CA ASP A 164 17.09 -12.99 8.92
C ASP A 164 16.59 -14.30 9.53
N PHE A 165 15.29 -14.55 9.43
CA PHE A 165 14.65 -15.77 9.91
C PHE A 165 13.38 -16.08 9.11
N GLN A 166 12.84 -17.28 9.28
CA GLN A 166 11.53 -17.65 8.74
C GLN A 166 10.51 -17.73 9.87
N LEU A 167 9.40 -17.02 9.72
CA LEU A 167 8.24 -17.14 10.59
C LEU A 167 7.26 -18.15 9.98
N ARG A 168 6.96 -19.22 10.71
CA ARG A 168 5.99 -20.24 10.30
C ARG A 168 4.79 -20.20 11.24
N ILE A 169 3.62 -20.03 10.67
CA ILE A 169 2.35 -20.04 11.40
C ILE A 169 1.55 -21.26 10.94
N GLN A 170 1.23 -22.13 11.88
CA GLN A 170 0.28 -23.24 11.67
C GLN A 170 -1.05 -22.88 12.30
N TYR A 171 -2.11 -22.91 11.51
CA TYR A 171 -3.47 -22.62 11.94
C TYR A 171 -4.18 -23.90 12.40
N ILE A 172 -5.22 -23.73 13.24
CA ILE A 172 -6.02 -24.87 13.73
C ILE A 172 -6.77 -25.56 12.58
N ASP A 173 -7.15 -24.83 11.53
CA ASP A 173 -7.79 -25.37 10.33
C ASP A 173 -6.83 -26.19 9.43
N GLY A 174 -5.56 -26.33 9.82
CA GLY A 174 -4.55 -27.09 9.12
C GLY A 174 -3.77 -26.30 8.07
N ARG A 175 -4.12 -25.03 7.80
CA ARG A 175 -3.32 -24.17 6.93
C ARG A 175 -1.95 -23.90 7.55
N LYS A 176 -0.94 -23.76 6.69
CA LYS A 176 0.44 -23.40 7.07
C LYS A 176 0.90 -22.25 6.20
N GLU A 177 1.37 -21.19 6.85
CA GLU A 177 1.89 -20.00 6.17
C GLU A 177 3.32 -19.76 6.64
N THR A 178 4.23 -19.56 5.69
CA THR A 178 5.64 -19.29 5.95
C THR A 178 5.97 -17.92 5.40
N TYR A 179 6.61 -17.09 6.21
CA TYR A 179 7.04 -15.75 5.87
C TYR A 179 8.55 -15.65 6.04
N GLU A 180 9.20 -15.01 5.08
CA GLU A 180 10.58 -14.53 5.25
C GLU A 180 10.52 -13.31 6.14
N ALA A 181 11.38 -13.21 7.13
CA ALA A 181 11.29 -12.20 8.16
C ALA A 181 12.67 -11.75 8.63
N GLY A 182 12.74 -10.54 9.18
CA GLY A 182 13.99 -10.00 9.66
C GLY A 182 13.85 -8.75 10.52
N VAL A 183 14.95 -8.39 11.15
CA VAL A 183 15.12 -7.15 11.93
C VAL A 183 16.02 -6.22 11.13
N PHE A 184 15.59 -4.99 10.88
CA PHE A 184 16.34 -4.02 10.09
C PHE A 184 17.12 -3.05 10.97
N GLU A 185 18.26 -2.55 10.46
CA GLU A 185 19.18 -1.69 11.22
C GLU A 185 18.54 -0.41 11.77
N ALA A 186 17.65 0.23 11.02
CA ALA A 186 16.98 1.46 11.46
C ALA A 186 15.79 1.16 12.41
N HIS A 187 15.29 -0.06 12.39
CA HIS A 187 14.10 -0.52 13.11
C HIS A 187 14.46 -1.60 14.14
N GLN A 188 15.49 -1.33 14.95
CA GLN A 188 16.05 -2.32 15.86
C GLN A 188 15.08 -2.83 16.93
N GLY A 189 13.97 -2.15 17.21
CA GLY A 189 12.95 -2.62 18.15
C GLY A 189 11.86 -3.48 17.51
N ASP A 190 11.82 -3.50 16.19
CA ASP A 190 10.72 -4.03 15.42
C ASP A 190 11.16 -5.28 14.65
N MET A 191 10.18 -6.05 14.20
CA MET A 191 10.43 -7.11 13.24
C MET A 191 9.61 -6.85 12.00
N ALA A 192 10.11 -7.23 10.85
CA ALA A 192 9.34 -7.15 9.62
C ALA A 192 9.34 -8.51 8.92
N PHE A 193 8.28 -8.77 8.16
CA PHE A 193 8.20 -9.96 7.35
C PHE A 193 7.61 -9.68 5.98
N SER A 194 8.15 -10.41 5.03
CA SER A 194 7.82 -10.34 3.63
C SER A 194 6.56 -11.14 3.35
N PHE A 195 5.62 -10.50 2.66
CA PHE A 195 4.49 -11.17 2.04
C PHE A 195 4.78 -11.29 0.55
N ARG A 196 4.63 -12.51 0.01
CA ARG A 196 4.79 -12.77 -1.43
C ARG A 196 3.63 -12.14 -2.22
N SER A 197 3.68 -10.81 -2.39
CA SER A 197 2.82 -10.07 -3.30
C SER A 197 3.61 -9.70 -4.56
N PHE A 198 2.90 -9.61 -5.68
CA PHE A 198 3.47 -9.24 -6.99
C PHE A 198 3.79 -7.73 -7.10
N VAL A 199 4.00 -7.04 -5.97
CA VAL A 199 3.84 -5.58 -5.85
C VAL A 199 5.03 -4.95 -5.12
N ILE A 200 5.27 -3.67 -5.39
CA ILE A 200 6.38 -2.81 -4.92
C ILE A 200 6.56 -2.83 -3.39
N ILE A 201 5.49 -3.04 -2.60
CA ILE A 201 5.60 -3.28 -1.16
C ILE A 201 5.55 -4.78 -0.91
N ASP A 202 6.66 -5.30 -0.39
CA ASP A 202 6.83 -6.70 -0.09
C ASP A 202 6.82 -6.98 1.41
N LYS A 203 6.89 -5.96 2.29
CA LYS A 203 7.13 -6.16 3.73
C LYS A 203 6.15 -5.42 4.64
N MET A 204 5.91 -6.02 5.80
CA MET A 204 5.11 -5.46 6.87
C MET A 204 5.93 -5.48 8.17
N ILE A 205 5.87 -4.40 8.94
CA ILE A 205 6.55 -4.27 10.22
C ILE A 205 5.57 -4.51 11.37
N ILE A 206 6.04 -5.20 12.41
CA ILE A 206 5.37 -5.37 13.69
C ILE A 206 6.18 -4.59 14.72
N PRO A 207 5.65 -3.42 15.16
CA PRO A 207 6.29 -2.60 16.17
C PRO A 207 6.49 -3.36 17.48
N GLY A 208 7.72 -3.36 18.01
CA GLY A 208 8.06 -4.11 19.23
C GLY A 208 8.17 -5.64 19.04
N GLY A 209 8.28 -6.10 17.79
CA GLY A 209 8.41 -7.53 17.49
C GLY A 209 9.75 -8.16 17.86
N ARG A 210 10.85 -7.39 17.89
CA ARG A 210 12.17 -7.97 18.23
C ARG A 210 12.26 -8.47 19.67
N PRO A 211 11.83 -7.73 20.72
CA PRO A 211 11.83 -8.26 22.08
C PRO A 211 11.05 -9.56 22.24
N TRP A 212 9.94 -9.72 21.50
CA TRP A 212 9.19 -10.97 21.44
C TRP A 212 9.99 -12.10 20.80
N LEU A 213 10.73 -11.79 19.74
CA LEU A 213 11.61 -12.75 19.05
C LEU A 213 12.75 -13.23 19.95
N ASP A 214 13.41 -12.29 20.62
CA ASP A 214 14.52 -12.57 21.54
C ASP A 214 14.06 -13.41 22.73
N LYS A 215 12.83 -13.19 23.21
CA LYS A 215 12.21 -14.00 24.26
C LYS A 215 12.02 -15.44 23.81
N ILE A 216 11.47 -15.68 22.61
CA ILE A 216 11.26 -17.05 22.09
C ILE A 216 12.57 -17.79 21.89
N ALA A 217 13.64 -17.11 21.49
CA ALA A 217 14.96 -17.72 21.35
C ALA A 217 15.51 -18.29 22.68
N THR A 218 14.96 -17.83 23.82
CA THR A 218 15.38 -18.22 25.18
C THR A 218 14.41 -19.12 25.94
N GLU A 219 13.22 -19.40 25.37
CA GLU A 219 12.23 -20.34 25.92
C GLU A 219 12.65 -21.80 25.71
#